data_AF-A0A0M3I5V7-F1
#
_entry.id   AF-A0A0M3I5V7-F1
#
_cell.length_a   1.000
_cell.length_b   1.000
_cell.length_c   1.000
_cell.angle_alpha   90.00
_cell.angle_beta   90.00
_cell.angle_gamma   90.00
#
_symmetry.space_group_name_H-M   'P 1'
#
loop_
_entity.id
_entity.type
_entity.pdbx_description
1 polymer ?
#
loop_
_entity_poly.entity_id
_entity_poly.type
_entity_poly.pdbx_seq_one_letter_code
_entity_poly.pdbx_strand_id
1 'polypeptide(L)'
;MSFAIRAANFFSRQPAFPIIVVMLFCVFSLIRLPRDLIHPINHFNTAYAIRTVRSHIENFDIEESIQQRKDVGDLLFRQNDEPLPNPEPPTLPHAEVSHLSRHRNETTIYPSAKILKGNASCFHLSSVRYGDLCIESIVGDYNFTLVDKLHANVRRSDQPKLILSLEEEITQANLGGCPDWNCRILDEITLKYQDADAIVLGAMNWESYTGRSSQQYVVFFGQEAHSSWAIKTSQIPINMTMNFFRNSPVSSPYGYTVKLAPISRRYGKLVNEVHLRKKSKAIAWFVSNCIAESGRNQVISELKKYIDVDIFGFCGNLRCDKGDKCEQRLNTEYHFYASFENTICKDYITEKLWHQGFDFDVVPLVLKRSIVEKYLPPHSFIAADDFNNLAEMAKYLEFLRRNKTAYMKYFEWKKDYAVIYLDGIHHDQLERPWGICQLCRLLWETPRPHYELNKFDEYSC
;
A
#
# COMPACT_ATOMS: atom_id res chain seq x y z
N MET A 1 -29.38 -62.99 3.39
CA MET A 1 -27.95 -63.33 3.62
C MET A 1 -27.31 -64.16 2.49
N SER A 2 -27.87 -64.17 1.27
CA SER A 2 -27.30 -64.91 0.11
C SER A 2 -26.98 -64.00 -1.11
N PHE A 3 -27.39 -62.73 -1.08
CA PHE A 3 -27.04 -61.74 -2.12
C PHE A 3 -25.77 -60.95 -1.81
N ALA A 4 -25.45 -60.76 -0.52
CA ALA A 4 -24.30 -59.98 -0.06
C ALA A 4 -22.94 -60.66 -0.33
N ILE A 5 -22.89 -62.00 -0.33
CA ILE A 5 -21.64 -62.75 -0.55
C ILE A 5 -21.27 -62.82 -2.04
N ARG A 6 -22.26 -62.76 -2.96
CA ARG A 6 -22.00 -62.71 -4.40
C ARG A 6 -21.61 -61.32 -4.91
N ALA A 7 -22.10 -60.25 -4.29
CA ALA A 7 -21.68 -58.88 -4.63
C ALA A 7 -20.23 -58.59 -4.17
N ALA A 8 -19.82 -59.07 -2.98
CA ALA A 8 -18.48 -58.85 -2.44
C ALA A 8 -17.36 -59.45 -3.32
N ASN A 9 -17.61 -60.59 -3.98
CA ASN A 9 -16.65 -61.24 -4.87
C ASN A 9 -16.57 -60.60 -6.28
N PHE A 10 -17.56 -59.80 -6.67
CA PHE A 10 -17.54 -59.06 -7.94
C PHE A 10 -16.73 -57.76 -7.83
N PHE A 11 -16.78 -57.09 -6.67
CA PHE A 11 -16.08 -55.82 -6.45
C PHE A 11 -14.61 -55.94 -6.01
N SER A 12 -14.14 -57.11 -5.59
CA SER A 12 -12.74 -57.32 -5.18
C SER A 12 -11.74 -57.50 -6.34
N ARG A 13 -12.20 -57.45 -7.60
CA ARG A 13 -11.37 -57.64 -8.81
C ARG A 13 -11.27 -56.40 -9.71
N GLN A 14 -11.68 -55.22 -9.25
CA GLN A 14 -11.58 -53.97 -10.00
C GLN A 14 -10.47 -53.05 -9.42
N PRO A 15 -9.56 -52.48 -10.23
CA PRO A 15 -8.37 -51.76 -9.75
C PRO A 15 -8.65 -50.30 -9.32
N ALA A 16 -9.77 -50.05 -8.64
CA ALA A 16 -10.17 -48.70 -8.19
C ALA A 16 -10.82 -48.67 -6.79
N PHE A 17 -10.62 -49.70 -5.98
CA PHE A 17 -11.29 -49.83 -4.68
C PHE A 17 -10.73 -49.00 -3.49
N PRO A 18 -9.59 -48.28 -3.53
CA PRO A 18 -9.23 -47.38 -2.43
C PRO A 18 -9.87 -45.99 -2.50
N ILE A 19 -10.55 -45.62 -3.60
CA ILE A 19 -10.98 -44.22 -3.82
C ILE A 19 -12.42 -43.96 -3.33
N ILE A 20 -13.27 -44.97 -3.22
CA ILE A 20 -14.69 -44.79 -2.88
C ILE A 20 -14.96 -44.85 -1.36
N VAL A 21 -14.09 -45.48 -0.56
CA VAL A 21 -14.26 -45.55 0.90
C VAL A 21 -13.90 -44.23 1.59
N VAL A 22 -13.03 -43.41 0.99
CA VAL A 22 -12.67 -42.07 1.53
C VAL A 22 -13.77 -41.04 1.28
N MET A 23 -14.53 -41.17 0.18
CA MET A 23 -15.62 -40.25 -0.15
C MET A 23 -16.87 -40.42 0.73
N LEU A 24 -17.09 -41.60 1.32
CA LEU A 24 -18.27 -41.85 2.17
C LEU A 24 -18.07 -41.49 3.65
N PHE A 25 -16.83 -41.31 4.11
CA PHE A 25 -16.56 -40.80 5.46
C PHE A 25 -16.59 -39.26 5.56
N CYS A 26 -16.49 -38.53 4.44
CA CYS A 26 -16.56 -37.06 4.45
C CYS A 26 -18.00 -36.50 4.39
N VAL A 27 -19.01 -37.31 4.09
CA VAL A 27 -20.40 -36.81 3.91
C VAL A 27 -21.23 -36.87 5.21
N PHE A 28 -20.76 -37.55 6.27
CA PHE A 28 -21.53 -37.68 7.52
C PHE A 28 -21.09 -36.79 8.69
N SER A 29 -20.12 -35.89 8.51
CA SER A 29 -19.69 -34.94 9.56
C SER A 29 -20.16 -33.49 9.34
N LEU A 30 -20.99 -33.22 8.32
CA LEU A 30 -21.47 -31.87 7.99
C LEU A 30 -22.91 -31.56 8.44
N ILE A 31 -23.43 -32.24 9.46
CA ILE A 31 -24.75 -31.92 10.04
C ILE A 31 -24.58 -31.54 11.52
N ARG A 32 -24.21 -30.27 11.75
CA ARG A 32 -24.62 -29.37 12.86
C ARG A 32 -23.55 -28.30 13.11
N LEU A 33 -23.66 -27.16 12.45
CA LEU A 33 -23.16 -25.88 12.96
C LEU A 33 -24.17 -24.76 12.63
N PRO A 34 -24.32 -23.72 13.49
CA PRO A 34 -25.37 -22.71 13.37
C PRO A 34 -25.11 -21.75 12.21
N ARG A 35 -26.18 -21.12 11.73
CA ARG A 35 -26.15 -20.05 10.73
C ARG A 35 -25.35 -18.87 11.29
N ASP A 36 -24.13 -18.67 10.81
CA ASP A 36 -23.41 -17.40 10.66
C ASP A 36 -22.02 -17.72 10.07
N LEU A 37 -21.96 -17.94 8.75
CA LEU A 37 -20.73 -18.07 7.96
C LEU A 37 -21.10 -17.86 6.47
N ILE A 38 -21.10 -16.59 6.06
CA ILE A 38 -21.08 -16.19 4.65
C ILE A 38 -19.73 -15.50 4.44
N HIS A 39 -18.75 -16.24 3.91
CA HIS A 39 -17.67 -15.78 3.03
C HIS A 39 -16.68 -16.93 2.75
N PRO A 40 -16.71 -17.57 1.56
CA PRO A 40 -15.67 -18.50 1.15
C PRO A 40 -14.93 -17.96 -0.08
N ILE A 41 -13.85 -17.18 0.11
CA ILE A 41 -12.95 -16.81 -1.02
C ILE A 41 -11.46 -17.09 -0.73
N ASN A 42 -11.01 -17.28 0.51
CA ASN A 42 -9.56 -17.43 0.78
C ASN A 42 -8.95 -18.84 0.66
N HIS A 43 -9.71 -19.86 0.23
CA HIS A 43 -9.20 -21.24 0.22
C HIS A 43 -8.76 -21.81 -1.13
N PHE A 44 -9.09 -21.17 -2.26
CA PHE A 44 -8.72 -21.69 -3.59
C PHE A 44 -7.32 -21.29 -4.08
N ASN A 45 -6.76 -20.17 -3.61
CA ASN A 45 -5.43 -19.69 -4.03
C ASN A 45 -4.26 -20.52 -3.45
N THR A 46 -4.48 -21.24 -2.36
CA THR A 46 -3.40 -21.99 -1.67
C THR A 46 -3.09 -23.34 -2.34
N ALA A 47 -4.05 -23.97 -3.01
CA ALA A 47 -3.88 -25.31 -3.56
C ALA A 47 -3.12 -25.35 -4.90
N TYR A 48 -3.23 -24.29 -5.73
CA TYR A 48 -2.56 -24.23 -7.03
C TYR A 48 -1.10 -23.73 -6.92
N ALA A 49 -0.81 -22.86 -5.94
CA ALA A 49 0.55 -22.39 -5.64
C ALA A 49 1.52 -23.54 -5.31
N ILE A 50 1.04 -24.63 -4.69
CA ILE A 50 1.87 -25.78 -4.32
C ILE A 50 2.41 -26.54 -5.54
N ARG A 51 1.67 -26.54 -6.67
CA ARG A 51 2.07 -27.32 -7.86
C ARG A 51 3.13 -26.60 -8.69
N THR A 52 3.06 -25.27 -8.77
CA THR A 52 4.05 -24.44 -9.48
C THR A 52 5.37 -24.33 -8.72
N VAL A 53 5.31 -24.17 -7.38
CA VAL A 53 6.50 -24.11 -6.51
C VAL A 53 7.30 -25.43 -6.56
N ARG A 54 6.63 -26.58 -6.65
CA ARG A 54 7.31 -27.88 -6.70
C ARG A 54 8.16 -28.08 -7.97
N SER A 55 7.78 -27.46 -9.09
CA SER A 55 8.55 -27.52 -10.34
C SER A 55 9.76 -26.58 -10.36
N HIS A 56 9.75 -25.51 -9.55
CA HIS A 56 10.84 -24.53 -9.48
C HIS A 56 11.90 -24.89 -8.43
N ILE A 57 11.57 -25.72 -7.44
CA ILE A 57 12.53 -26.17 -6.42
C ILE A 57 13.58 -27.14 -7.00
N GLU A 58 13.28 -27.84 -8.10
CA GLU A 58 14.23 -28.80 -8.70
C GLU A 58 15.41 -28.15 -9.44
N ASN A 59 15.38 -26.83 -9.69
CA ASN A 59 16.45 -26.08 -10.37
C ASN A 59 17.03 -24.91 -9.56
N PHE A 60 16.79 -24.86 -8.24
CA PHE A 60 17.24 -23.76 -7.39
C PHE A 60 18.64 -24.02 -6.83
N ASP A 61 19.65 -23.32 -7.35
CA ASP A 61 21.03 -23.43 -6.87
C ASP A 61 21.18 -22.74 -5.49
N ILE A 62 21.48 -23.54 -4.47
CA ILE A 62 21.44 -23.10 -3.07
C ILE A 62 22.63 -22.17 -2.76
N GLU A 63 23.75 -22.27 -3.48
CA GLU A 63 24.96 -21.49 -3.20
C GLU A 63 24.85 -20.02 -3.64
N GLU A 64 24.18 -19.73 -4.77
CA GLU A 64 24.03 -18.36 -5.29
C GLU A 64 23.14 -17.50 -4.36
N SER A 65 22.12 -18.11 -3.76
CA SER A 65 21.28 -17.45 -2.75
C SER A 65 22.01 -17.25 -1.40
N ILE A 66 23.03 -18.04 -1.06
CA ILE A 66 23.87 -17.79 0.14
C ILE A 66 24.75 -16.55 -0.07
N GLN A 67 25.25 -16.33 -1.29
CA GLN A 67 26.08 -15.18 -1.59
C GLN A 67 25.27 -13.86 -1.59
N GLN A 68 24.07 -13.84 -2.19
CA GLN A 68 23.13 -12.71 -2.04
C GLN A 68 22.71 -12.44 -0.59
N ARG A 69 22.70 -13.46 0.28
CA ARG A 69 22.33 -13.36 1.70
C ARG A 69 23.41 -12.70 2.57
N LYS A 70 24.66 -12.59 2.12
CA LYS A 70 25.72 -11.82 2.80
C LYS A 70 25.67 -10.32 2.49
N ASP A 71 25.20 -9.93 1.30
CA ASP A 71 25.18 -8.54 0.82
C ASP A 71 24.10 -7.63 1.46
N VAL A 72 23.09 -8.18 2.16
CA VAL A 72 21.98 -7.37 2.69
C VAL A 72 22.42 -6.47 3.87
N GLY A 73 23.36 -6.95 4.70
CA GLY A 73 23.99 -6.12 5.73
C GLY A 73 24.80 -4.98 5.10
N ASP A 74 25.50 -5.28 4.02
CA ASP A 74 26.32 -4.33 3.25
C ASP A 74 25.45 -3.35 2.40
N LEU A 75 24.20 -3.72 2.08
CA LEU A 75 23.22 -2.89 1.35
C LEU A 75 22.52 -1.83 2.19
N LEU A 76 22.42 -2.01 3.52
CA LEU A 76 21.92 -1.00 4.46
C LEU A 76 23.04 -0.16 5.05
N PHE A 77 24.22 -0.75 5.27
CA PHE A 77 25.33 -0.12 5.99
C PHE A 77 26.59 -0.09 5.11
N ARG A 78 26.60 0.71 4.02
CA ARG A 78 27.86 1.01 3.32
C ARG A 78 28.71 1.93 4.20
N GLN A 79 29.93 1.50 4.52
CA GLN A 79 30.91 2.29 5.26
C GLN A 79 31.25 3.58 4.52
N ASN A 80 30.86 4.72 5.09
CA ASN A 80 31.52 5.99 4.89
C ASN A 80 32.18 6.35 6.21
N ASP A 81 33.50 6.27 6.26
CA ASP A 81 34.31 6.64 7.41
C ASP A 81 34.39 8.17 7.55
N GLU A 82 33.39 8.78 8.19
CA GLU A 82 33.59 10.06 8.89
C GLU A 82 32.99 10.00 10.30
N PRO A 83 33.74 10.33 11.35
CA PRO A 83 33.22 10.35 12.71
C PRO A 83 32.43 11.66 12.93
N LEU A 84 31.14 11.53 13.27
CA LEU A 84 30.31 12.66 13.72
C LEU A 84 30.03 12.60 15.23
N PRO A 85 29.90 13.76 15.91
CA PRO A 85 29.87 13.87 17.36
C PRO A 85 28.48 13.56 17.98
N ASN A 86 28.49 13.41 19.31
CA ASN A 86 27.42 13.09 20.29
C ASN A 86 25.93 13.41 19.96
N PRO A 87 24.98 12.66 20.59
CA PRO A 87 23.61 12.50 20.11
C PRO A 87 22.71 13.70 20.45
N GLU A 88 22.67 14.68 19.58
CA GLU A 88 21.49 15.52 19.38
C GLU A 88 20.67 14.98 18.19
N PRO A 89 19.33 15.14 18.19
CA PRO A 89 18.52 14.74 17.04
C PRO A 89 19.07 15.40 15.76
N PRO A 90 19.16 14.67 14.63
CA PRO A 90 19.76 15.19 13.42
C PRO A 90 19.03 16.47 12.99
N THR A 91 19.77 17.58 12.97
CA THR A 91 19.36 18.79 12.27
C THR A 91 19.74 18.59 10.81
N LEU A 92 18.74 18.41 9.95
CA LEU A 92 18.95 18.42 8.51
C LEU A 92 19.35 19.83 8.07
N PRO A 93 20.27 19.98 7.11
CA PRO A 93 20.72 21.27 6.64
C PRO A 93 19.53 22.06 6.09
N HIS A 94 19.49 23.36 6.41
CA HIS A 94 18.61 24.30 5.73
C HIS A 94 18.84 24.16 4.22
N ALA A 95 17.81 23.73 3.50
CA ALA A 95 17.80 23.80 2.05
C ALA A 95 17.83 25.28 1.65
N GLU A 96 19.02 25.84 1.49
CA GLU A 96 19.20 27.08 0.75
C GLU A 96 18.84 26.81 -0.70
N VAL A 97 17.70 27.35 -1.11
CA VAL A 97 17.30 27.42 -2.52
C VAL A 97 18.28 28.34 -3.23
N SER A 98 19.35 27.76 -3.79
CA SER A 98 20.23 28.48 -4.69
C SER A 98 19.51 28.70 -6.03
N HIS A 99 19.18 29.97 -6.29
CA HIS A 99 18.66 30.42 -7.58
C HIS A 99 19.75 30.27 -8.65
N LEU A 100 19.77 29.13 -9.34
CA LEU A 100 20.49 28.97 -10.59
C LEU A 100 19.56 29.28 -11.76
N SER A 101 19.62 30.52 -12.21
CA SER A 101 19.10 31.00 -13.48
C SER A 101 19.80 30.27 -14.63
N ARG A 102 19.10 29.34 -15.27
CA ARG A 102 19.44 28.86 -16.63
C ARG A 102 18.24 29.04 -17.55
N HIS A 103 18.50 29.84 -18.59
CA HIS A 103 17.61 30.13 -19.70
C HIS A 103 16.92 28.89 -20.25
N ARG A 104 15.58 28.92 -20.28
CA ARG A 104 14.77 28.00 -21.08
C ARG A 104 13.86 28.87 -21.97
N ASN A 105 14.11 28.81 -23.28
CA ASN A 105 13.24 29.38 -24.29
C ASN A 105 11.91 28.60 -24.30
N GLU A 106 10.81 29.35 -24.22
CA GLU A 106 9.48 29.21 -24.86
C GLU A 106 9.13 27.85 -25.48
N THR A 107 7.94 27.24 -25.30
CA THR A 107 6.60 27.82 -25.24
C THR A 107 5.60 26.70 -24.86
N THR A 108 4.81 26.85 -23.80
CA THR A 108 3.46 26.27 -23.72
C THR A 108 2.70 27.01 -22.62
N ILE A 109 1.85 27.95 -23.04
CA ILE A 109 1.05 28.78 -22.15
C ILE A 109 -0.17 27.96 -21.74
N TYR A 110 -0.17 27.44 -20.51
CA TYR A 110 -1.41 27.00 -19.86
C TYR A 110 -2.10 28.24 -19.25
N PRO A 111 -3.44 28.36 -19.33
CA PRO A 111 -4.13 29.49 -18.71
C PRO A 111 -3.91 29.43 -17.20
N SER A 112 -3.15 30.39 -16.70
CA SER A 112 -2.87 30.60 -15.28
C SER A 112 -4.17 30.65 -14.49
N ALA A 113 -4.34 29.69 -13.57
CA ALA A 113 -5.36 29.72 -12.54
C ALA A 113 -5.29 31.08 -11.83
N LYS A 114 -6.39 31.81 -11.89
CA LYS A 114 -6.56 33.11 -11.25
C LYS A 114 -6.38 32.89 -9.74
N ILE A 115 -5.21 33.29 -9.22
CA ILE A 115 -4.90 33.24 -7.79
C ILE A 115 -5.96 34.07 -7.06
N LEU A 116 -6.91 33.40 -6.43
CA LEU A 116 -7.86 34.01 -5.51
C LEU A 116 -7.07 34.46 -4.27
N LYS A 117 -6.63 35.72 -4.27
CA LYS A 117 -6.13 36.39 -3.06
C LYS A 117 -7.31 36.75 -2.16
N GLY A 118 -7.44 36.04 -1.03
CA GLY A 118 -8.33 36.42 0.07
C GLY A 118 -8.53 35.31 1.10
N ASN A 119 -7.87 35.42 2.27
CA ASN A 119 -8.05 34.67 3.52
C ASN A 119 -8.15 33.12 3.46
N ALA A 120 -6.99 32.47 3.48
CA ALA A 120 -6.75 31.04 3.72
C ALA A 120 -7.70 30.07 2.96
N SER A 121 -7.50 29.95 1.64
CA SER A 121 -8.20 28.97 0.80
C SER A 121 -7.66 27.55 1.05
N CYS A 122 -8.31 26.78 1.92
CA CYS A 122 -8.09 25.34 2.05
C CYS A 122 -9.22 24.54 1.40
N PHE A 123 -8.98 23.26 1.15
CA PHE A 123 -9.98 22.35 0.56
C PHE A 123 -10.68 21.57 1.66
N HIS A 124 -11.99 21.74 1.76
CA HIS A 124 -12.84 20.99 2.67
C HIS A 124 -13.17 19.63 2.06
N LEU A 125 -12.75 18.56 2.73
CA LEU A 125 -13.05 17.18 2.37
C LEU A 125 -13.64 16.45 3.59
N SER A 126 -14.77 15.78 3.38
CA SER A 126 -15.45 14.99 4.40
C SER A 126 -15.11 13.52 4.29
N SER A 127 -14.84 12.89 5.43
CA SER A 127 -14.59 11.46 5.54
C SER A 127 -15.37 10.84 6.68
N VAL A 128 -15.85 9.61 6.48
CA VAL A 128 -16.48 8.82 7.55
C VAL A 128 -15.48 8.52 8.66
N ARG A 129 -14.23 8.23 8.27
CA ARG A 129 -13.19 7.80 9.20
C ARG A 129 -12.45 8.97 9.85
N TYR A 130 -12.17 10.01 9.08
CA TYR A 130 -11.33 11.12 9.52
C TYR A 130 -12.11 12.39 9.88
N GLY A 131 -13.42 12.40 9.66
CA GLY A 131 -14.28 13.57 9.83
C GLY A 131 -14.04 14.62 8.73
N ASP A 132 -14.48 15.85 9.00
CA ASP A 132 -14.27 16.98 8.10
C ASP A 132 -12.87 17.57 8.26
N LEU A 133 -12.12 17.63 7.17
CA LEU A 133 -10.77 18.18 7.12
C LEU A 133 -10.69 19.35 6.15
N CYS A 134 -10.00 20.41 6.55
CA CYS A 134 -9.57 21.48 5.65
C CYS A 134 -8.06 21.37 5.39
N ILE A 135 -7.72 21.08 4.14
CA ILE A 135 -6.38 20.70 3.71
C ILE A 135 -5.75 21.83 2.89
N GLU A 136 -4.50 22.19 3.20
CA GLU A 136 -3.71 23.16 2.43
C GLU A 136 -3.04 22.50 1.22
N SER A 137 -2.45 21.32 1.42
CA SER A 137 -1.65 20.63 0.41
C SER A 137 -1.46 19.15 0.75
N ILE A 138 -1.13 18.34 -0.26
CA ILE A 138 -0.64 16.96 -0.08
C ILE A 138 0.89 17.00 0.00
N VAL A 139 1.47 16.33 0.99
CA VAL A 139 2.92 16.24 1.17
C VAL A 139 3.52 15.30 0.12
N GLY A 140 4.59 15.73 -0.54
CA GLY A 140 5.30 14.93 -1.54
C GLY A 140 4.67 14.89 -2.93
N ASP A 141 3.57 15.61 -3.14
CA ASP A 141 2.81 15.64 -4.39
C ASP A 141 3.08 16.94 -5.16
N TYR A 142 4.28 17.05 -5.71
CA TYR A 142 4.77 18.29 -6.36
C TYR A 142 4.47 18.35 -7.86
N ASN A 143 4.07 17.23 -8.47
CA ASN A 143 3.83 17.15 -9.92
C ASN A 143 2.43 17.66 -10.31
N PHE A 144 1.50 17.68 -9.37
CA PHE A 144 0.11 18.07 -9.59
C PHE A 144 -0.33 19.02 -8.48
N THR A 145 -1.07 20.08 -8.81
CA THR A 145 -1.64 20.92 -7.76
C THR A 145 -2.86 20.22 -7.16
N LEU A 146 -3.10 20.44 -5.86
CA LEU A 146 -4.27 19.90 -5.19
C LEU A 146 -5.58 20.41 -5.82
N VAL A 147 -5.58 21.64 -6.37
CA VAL A 147 -6.71 22.19 -7.12
C VAL A 147 -7.06 21.27 -8.30
N ASP A 148 -6.05 20.92 -9.12
CA ASP A 148 -6.24 20.11 -10.32
C ASP A 148 -6.81 18.73 -9.98
N LYS A 149 -6.36 18.17 -8.86
CA LYS A 149 -6.82 16.87 -8.38
C LYS A 149 -8.24 16.89 -7.83
N LEU A 150 -8.74 18.02 -7.34
CA LEU A 150 -10.05 18.11 -6.68
C LEU A 150 -11.17 18.64 -7.57
N HIS A 151 -10.87 19.05 -8.81
CA HIS A 151 -11.87 19.63 -9.72
C HIS A 151 -11.90 18.90 -11.06
N ALA A 152 -13.10 18.75 -11.62
CA ALA A 152 -13.32 18.21 -12.95
C ALA A 152 -14.33 19.08 -13.70
N ASN A 153 -14.09 19.33 -14.98
CA ASN A 153 -14.99 20.08 -15.86
C ASN A 153 -16.12 19.18 -16.38
N VAL A 154 -17.00 18.75 -15.48
CA VAL A 154 -18.03 17.75 -15.76
C VAL A 154 -19.28 18.39 -16.37
N ARG A 155 -19.72 17.85 -17.51
CA ARG A 155 -21.00 18.22 -18.14
C ARG A 155 -22.08 17.24 -17.70
N ARG A 156 -22.79 17.58 -16.62
CA ARG A 156 -23.78 16.68 -15.99
C ARG A 156 -24.99 16.35 -16.88
N SER A 157 -25.27 17.16 -17.89
CA SER A 157 -26.31 16.90 -18.89
C SER A 157 -25.91 15.84 -19.92
N ASP A 158 -24.61 15.60 -20.09
CA ASP A 158 -24.08 14.65 -21.06
C ASP A 158 -24.18 13.22 -20.50
N GLN A 159 -24.10 12.24 -21.39
CA GLN A 159 -24.03 10.83 -20.99
C GLN A 159 -22.82 10.59 -20.07
N PRO A 160 -22.95 9.70 -19.07
CA PRO A 160 -21.85 9.42 -18.15
C PRO A 160 -20.67 8.83 -18.89
N LYS A 161 -19.46 9.09 -18.38
CA LYS A 161 -18.26 8.41 -18.86
C LYS A 161 -18.24 6.97 -18.35
N LEU A 162 -18.03 6.03 -19.26
CA LEU A 162 -18.15 4.60 -18.97
C LEU A 162 -16.77 3.98 -18.73
N ILE A 163 -16.59 3.38 -17.56
CA ILE A 163 -15.38 2.67 -17.16
C ILE A 163 -15.73 1.19 -17.10
N LEU A 164 -15.09 0.38 -17.94
CA LEU A 164 -15.14 -1.08 -17.84
C LEU A 164 -14.12 -1.52 -16.79
N SER A 165 -14.56 -2.23 -15.76
CA SER A 165 -13.67 -2.88 -14.81
C SER A 165 -13.67 -4.39 -15.04
N LEU A 166 -12.47 -4.95 -15.14
CA LEU A 166 -12.23 -6.40 -15.14
C LEU A 166 -11.71 -6.88 -13.78
N GLU A 167 -11.53 -5.96 -12.84
CA GLU A 167 -11.14 -6.26 -11.47
C GLU A 167 -12.38 -6.27 -10.58
N GLU A 168 -12.68 -7.42 -9.96
CA GLU A 168 -13.86 -7.59 -9.12
C GLU A 168 -13.92 -6.60 -7.94
N GLU A 169 -12.75 -6.16 -7.47
CA GLU A 169 -12.61 -5.20 -6.37
C GLU A 169 -12.83 -3.73 -6.78
N ILE A 170 -12.83 -3.43 -8.09
CA ILE A 170 -13.11 -2.09 -8.61
C ILE A 170 -14.56 -2.04 -9.09
N THR A 171 -15.39 -1.42 -8.27
CA THR A 171 -16.85 -1.32 -8.44
C THR A 171 -17.31 0.14 -8.49
N GLN A 172 -18.61 0.35 -8.69
CA GLN A 172 -19.21 1.69 -8.60
C GLN A 172 -18.94 2.38 -7.26
N ALA A 173 -18.68 1.64 -6.17
CA ALA A 173 -18.36 2.20 -4.87
C ALA A 173 -17.07 3.03 -4.89
N ASN A 174 -16.09 2.68 -5.71
CA ASN A 174 -14.80 3.39 -5.85
C ASN A 174 -14.94 4.81 -6.43
N LEU A 175 -16.13 5.20 -6.90
CA LEU A 175 -16.46 6.59 -7.26
C LEU A 175 -17.02 7.41 -6.08
N GLY A 176 -17.04 6.86 -4.87
CA GLY A 176 -17.59 7.49 -3.67
C GLY A 176 -16.92 8.82 -3.28
N GLY A 177 -15.66 9.03 -3.66
CA GLY A 177 -14.97 10.32 -3.50
C GLY A 177 -15.32 11.39 -4.53
N CYS A 178 -15.99 11.02 -5.62
CA CYS A 178 -16.33 11.89 -6.73
C CYS A 178 -17.67 11.52 -7.40
N PRO A 179 -18.76 11.33 -6.62
CA PRO A 179 -20.05 10.92 -7.18
C PRO A 179 -20.63 11.99 -8.12
N ASP A 180 -20.16 13.22 -7.99
CA ASP A 180 -20.54 14.38 -8.78
C ASP A 180 -19.83 14.47 -10.15
N TRP A 181 -18.89 13.57 -10.45
CA TRP A 181 -18.13 13.55 -11.70
C TRP A 181 -18.74 12.69 -12.81
N ASN A 182 -20.00 12.27 -12.69
CA ASN A 182 -20.80 11.66 -13.77
C ASN A 182 -20.06 10.53 -14.53
N CYS A 183 -19.42 9.62 -13.81
CA CYS A 183 -18.86 8.38 -14.36
C CYS A 183 -19.62 7.16 -13.86
N ARG A 184 -19.55 6.06 -14.60
CA ARG A 184 -20.10 4.75 -14.20
C ARG A 184 -19.05 3.67 -14.40
N ILE A 185 -18.93 2.79 -13.40
CA ILE A 185 -18.11 1.58 -13.47
C ILE A 185 -19.04 0.41 -13.72
N LEU A 186 -18.75 -0.35 -14.77
CA LEU A 186 -19.54 -1.50 -15.22
C LEU A 186 -18.61 -2.70 -15.43
N ASP A 187 -19.13 -3.90 -15.23
CA ASP A 187 -18.44 -5.15 -15.50
C ASP A 187 -18.49 -5.53 -16.99
N GLU A 188 -17.75 -6.59 -17.36
CA GLU A 188 -17.71 -7.12 -18.71
C GLU A 188 -19.01 -7.76 -19.21
N ILE A 189 -19.91 -8.11 -18.29
CA ILE A 189 -21.24 -8.63 -18.62
C ILE A 189 -22.12 -7.48 -19.14
N THR A 190 -21.95 -6.29 -18.55
CA THR A 190 -22.82 -5.13 -18.80
C THR A 190 -22.28 -4.19 -19.87
N LEU A 191 -20.96 -4.01 -19.94
CA LEU A 191 -20.31 -3.06 -20.84
C LEU A 191 -19.31 -3.75 -21.76
N LYS A 192 -19.55 -3.64 -23.07
CA LYS A 192 -18.62 -4.14 -24.07
C LYS A 192 -17.37 -3.26 -24.12
N TYR A 193 -16.24 -3.91 -24.36
CA TYR A 193 -14.94 -3.27 -24.52
C TYR A 193 -14.95 -2.06 -25.47
N GLN A 194 -15.65 -2.15 -26.62
CA GLN A 194 -15.63 -1.08 -27.63
C GLN A 194 -16.39 0.19 -27.21
N ASP A 195 -17.32 0.05 -26.27
CA ASP A 195 -18.22 1.13 -25.84
C ASP A 195 -17.69 1.87 -24.60
N ALA A 196 -16.62 1.37 -23.98
CA ALA A 196 -16.03 1.96 -22.79
C ALA A 196 -15.19 3.22 -23.11
N ASP A 197 -15.21 4.24 -22.26
CA ASP A 197 -14.28 5.36 -22.30
C ASP A 197 -12.91 4.99 -21.68
N ALA A 198 -12.91 4.14 -20.66
CA ALA A 198 -11.71 3.59 -20.03
C ALA A 198 -11.92 2.14 -19.59
N ILE A 199 -10.80 1.43 -19.40
CA ILE A 199 -10.77 0.01 -19.11
C ILE A 199 -9.72 -0.21 -18.02
N VAL A 200 -10.14 -0.77 -16.90
CA VAL A 200 -9.28 -1.13 -15.78
C VAL A 200 -9.09 -2.64 -15.80
N LEU A 201 -7.83 -3.06 -15.88
CA LEU A 201 -7.45 -4.47 -15.89
C LEU A 201 -6.24 -4.69 -15.00
N GLY A 202 -6.21 -5.83 -14.34
CA GLY A 202 -5.10 -6.27 -13.51
C GLY A 202 -4.33 -7.40 -14.18
N ALA A 203 -3.65 -8.15 -13.33
CA ALA A 203 -2.59 -9.03 -13.77
C ALA A 203 -3.03 -10.45 -14.17
N MET A 204 -4.30 -10.67 -14.49
CA MET A 204 -4.77 -11.96 -15.03
C MET A 204 -5.71 -11.79 -16.23
N ASN A 205 -6.01 -10.54 -16.61
CA ASN A 205 -7.10 -10.20 -17.52
C ASN A 205 -6.55 -9.63 -18.85
N TRP A 206 -5.71 -10.40 -19.57
CA TRP A 206 -5.03 -9.92 -20.78
C TRP A 206 -5.48 -10.55 -22.10
N GLU A 207 -6.65 -11.17 -22.14
CA GLU A 207 -7.11 -11.79 -23.39
C GLU A 207 -7.36 -10.72 -24.48
N SER A 208 -6.81 -10.99 -25.67
CA SER A 208 -6.64 -10.10 -26.83
C SER A 208 -7.74 -9.06 -27.05
N TYR A 209 -7.49 -7.83 -26.62
CA TYR A 209 -8.35 -6.68 -26.91
C TYR A 209 -8.07 -6.10 -28.31
N THR A 210 -8.68 -6.68 -29.34
CA THR A 210 -8.60 -6.14 -30.70
C THR A 210 -9.71 -5.13 -30.99
N GLY A 211 -9.41 -4.05 -31.73
CA GLY A 211 -10.42 -3.06 -32.16
C GLY A 211 -10.63 -1.87 -31.22
N ARG A 212 -9.61 -1.54 -30.42
CA ARG A 212 -9.63 -0.39 -29.50
C ARG A 212 -9.69 0.95 -30.23
N SER A 213 -10.49 1.88 -29.71
CA SER A 213 -10.45 3.28 -30.14
C SER A 213 -9.25 4.01 -29.52
N SER A 214 -8.58 4.85 -30.31
CA SER A 214 -7.45 5.66 -29.86
C SER A 214 -7.79 6.63 -28.72
N GLN A 215 -9.09 6.87 -28.47
CA GLN A 215 -9.57 7.73 -27.40
C GLN A 215 -9.78 6.97 -26.07
N GLN A 216 -9.80 5.64 -26.06
CA GLN A 216 -10.02 4.86 -24.83
C GLN A 216 -8.76 4.90 -23.97
N TYR A 217 -8.90 4.92 -22.64
CA TYR A 217 -7.78 4.61 -21.75
C TYR A 217 -7.78 3.15 -21.35
N VAL A 218 -6.61 2.51 -21.38
CA VAL A 218 -6.36 1.20 -20.78
C VAL A 218 -5.44 1.41 -19.59
N VAL A 219 -5.93 1.04 -18.42
CA VAL A 219 -5.32 1.31 -17.13
C VAL A 219 -4.98 -0.01 -16.47
N PHE A 220 -3.70 -0.22 -16.19
CA PHE A 220 -3.26 -1.40 -15.45
C PHE A 220 -3.40 -1.17 -13.96
N PHE A 221 -4.19 -1.96 -13.26
CA PHE A 221 -4.37 -1.90 -11.82
C PHE A 221 -3.50 -2.95 -11.10
N GLY A 222 -2.86 -2.53 -10.00
CA GLY A 222 -2.10 -3.44 -9.15
C GLY A 222 -1.63 -2.77 -7.87
N GLN A 223 -1.80 -3.42 -6.72
CA GLN A 223 -1.42 -2.87 -5.41
C GLN A 223 -0.12 -3.44 -4.86
N GLU A 224 0.34 -4.58 -5.36
CA GLU A 224 1.53 -5.26 -4.83
C GLU A 224 2.81 -4.98 -5.63
N ALA A 225 3.93 -4.88 -4.90
CA ALA A 225 5.27 -4.80 -5.46
C ALA A 225 5.76 -6.22 -5.79
N HIS A 226 5.51 -6.67 -7.02
CA HIS A 226 5.88 -8.01 -7.48
C HIS A 226 6.75 -7.92 -8.72
N SER A 227 8.03 -8.25 -8.53
CA SER A 227 9.10 -8.31 -9.54
C SER A 227 8.84 -9.33 -10.65
N SER A 228 7.93 -10.28 -10.41
CA SER A 228 7.73 -11.46 -11.25
C SER A 228 6.52 -11.39 -12.18
N TRP A 229 5.71 -10.31 -12.16
CA TRP A 229 4.75 -10.14 -13.26
C TRP A 229 5.55 -9.68 -14.46
N ALA A 230 6.12 -10.65 -15.19
CA ALA A 230 6.55 -10.48 -16.57
C ALA A 230 5.29 -10.22 -17.40
N ILE A 231 4.67 -9.05 -17.23
CA ILE A 231 3.58 -8.59 -18.05
C ILE A 231 4.22 -8.41 -19.41
N LYS A 232 3.81 -9.23 -20.38
CA LYS A 232 4.19 -9.07 -21.79
C LYS A 232 3.51 -7.81 -22.34
N THR A 233 4.01 -6.67 -21.89
CA THR A 233 3.52 -5.32 -22.22
C THR A 233 3.65 -5.01 -23.70
N SER A 234 4.46 -5.79 -24.41
CA SER A 234 4.58 -5.75 -25.87
C SER A 234 3.28 -6.11 -26.62
N GLN A 235 2.23 -6.60 -25.95
CA GLN A 235 0.98 -7.01 -26.61
C GLN A 235 -0.21 -6.08 -26.36
N ILE A 236 -0.16 -5.18 -25.38
CA ILE A 236 -1.28 -4.28 -25.04
C ILE A 236 -0.74 -2.87 -24.74
N PRO A 237 -1.17 -1.82 -25.48
CA PRO A 237 -0.73 -0.44 -25.23
C PRO A 237 -1.42 0.11 -23.98
N ILE A 238 -0.84 -0.14 -22.81
CA ILE A 238 -1.28 0.45 -21.54
C ILE A 238 -0.99 1.96 -21.57
N ASN A 239 -1.95 2.79 -21.19
CA ASN A 239 -1.75 4.25 -21.13
C ASN A 239 -1.12 4.67 -19.81
N MET A 240 -1.53 4.02 -18.71
CA MET A 240 -1.19 4.42 -17.35
C MET A 240 -1.41 3.27 -16.36
N THR A 241 -0.84 3.38 -15.17
CA THR A 241 -0.99 2.39 -14.08
C THR A 241 -1.77 2.97 -12.92
N MET A 242 -2.75 2.26 -12.40
CA MET A 242 -3.42 2.56 -11.14
C MET A 242 -2.79 1.70 -10.03
N ASN A 243 -1.63 2.13 -9.57
CA ASN A 243 -0.83 1.46 -8.53
C ASN A 243 -0.22 2.49 -7.57
N PHE A 244 0.64 2.04 -6.65
CA PHE A 244 1.24 2.90 -5.62
C PHE A 244 2.24 3.94 -6.15
N PHE A 245 2.70 3.83 -7.41
CA PHE A 245 3.62 4.80 -7.99
C PHE A 245 2.95 6.16 -8.21
N ARG A 246 3.48 7.20 -7.56
CA ARG A 246 2.85 8.54 -7.55
C ARG A 246 3.12 9.38 -8.79
N ASN A 247 3.91 8.88 -9.74
CA ASN A 247 4.14 9.53 -11.03
C ASN A 247 3.10 9.12 -12.10
N SER A 248 2.20 8.19 -11.80
CA SER A 248 1.06 7.90 -12.67
C SER A 248 -0.06 8.94 -12.47
N PRO A 249 -0.71 9.43 -13.54
CA PRO A 249 -1.81 10.39 -13.43
C PRO A 249 -3.04 9.83 -12.70
N VAL A 250 -3.13 8.50 -12.57
CA VAL A 250 -4.21 7.79 -11.86
C VAL A 250 -3.66 6.93 -10.71
N SER A 251 -2.54 7.35 -10.11
CA SER A 251 -1.92 6.65 -8.98
C SER A 251 -2.91 6.38 -7.86
N SER A 252 -2.82 5.20 -7.25
CA SER A 252 -3.64 4.76 -6.12
C SER A 252 -2.73 4.27 -4.98
N PRO A 253 -2.03 5.18 -4.28
CA PRO A 253 -1.19 4.82 -3.14
C PRO A 253 -2.05 4.35 -1.94
N TYR A 254 -1.51 3.49 -1.09
CA TYR A 254 -2.19 3.02 0.13
C TYR A 254 -2.53 4.16 1.11
N GLY A 255 -1.83 5.30 1.03
CA GLY A 255 -2.08 6.44 1.90
C GLY A 255 -1.28 7.66 1.49
N TYR A 256 -1.53 8.77 2.16
CA TYR A 256 -0.84 10.03 1.91
C TYR A 256 -0.94 10.96 3.12
N THR A 257 -0.02 11.92 3.19
CA THR A 257 -0.01 12.93 4.24
C THR A 257 -0.55 14.24 3.70
N VAL A 258 -1.38 14.92 4.50
CA VAL A 258 -1.91 16.24 4.21
C VAL A 258 -1.42 17.25 5.22
N LYS A 259 -1.14 18.48 4.75
CA LYS A 259 -0.92 19.63 5.62
C LYS A 259 -2.27 20.27 5.93
N LEU A 260 -2.57 20.45 7.20
CA LEU A 260 -3.84 20.95 7.70
C LEU A 260 -3.85 22.48 7.74
N ALA A 261 -4.96 23.05 7.28
CA ALA A 261 -5.24 24.46 7.48
C ALA A 261 -5.52 24.75 8.95
N PRO A 262 -5.31 26.00 9.44
CA PRO A 262 -5.44 26.35 10.86
C PRO A 262 -6.74 25.88 11.53
N ILE A 263 -7.86 25.83 10.79
CA ILE A 263 -9.17 25.39 11.28
C ILE A 263 -9.25 23.89 11.58
N SER A 264 -8.44 23.07 10.92
CA SER A 264 -8.38 21.62 11.13
C SER A 264 -7.15 21.17 11.91
N ARG A 265 -6.25 22.10 12.26
CA ARG A 265 -5.09 21.79 13.12
C ARG A 265 -5.55 21.35 14.50
N ARG A 266 -4.81 20.40 15.06
CA ARG A 266 -5.10 19.85 16.39
C ARG A 266 -4.32 20.62 17.45
N TYR A 267 -5.02 21.10 18.46
CA TYR A 267 -4.43 21.77 19.62
C TYR A 267 -4.68 20.95 20.89
N GLY A 268 -3.73 20.98 21.84
CA GLY A 268 -3.84 20.25 23.10
C GLY A 268 -3.29 18.83 23.04
N LYS A 269 -4.01 17.85 23.61
CA LYS A 269 -3.55 16.46 23.69
C LYS A 269 -3.63 15.76 22.33
N LEU A 270 -2.49 15.64 21.66
CA LEU A 270 -2.36 14.98 20.35
C LEU A 270 -2.43 13.46 20.42
N VAL A 271 -2.09 12.92 21.58
CA VAL A 271 -1.90 11.51 21.88
C VAL A 271 -2.35 11.25 23.31
N ASN A 272 -2.65 9.99 23.62
CA ASN A 272 -2.96 9.63 25.00
C ASN A 272 -1.68 9.54 25.84
N GLU A 273 -1.29 10.66 26.48
CA GLU A 273 -0.10 10.72 27.33
C GLU A 273 -0.07 9.66 28.44
N VAL A 274 -1.23 9.27 28.97
CA VAL A 274 -1.29 8.22 30.02
C VAL A 274 -0.88 6.88 29.44
N HIS A 275 -1.35 6.53 28.23
CA HIS A 275 -0.94 5.33 27.54
C HIS A 275 0.55 5.39 27.19
N LEU A 276 1.01 6.50 26.60
CA LEU A 276 2.41 6.67 26.23
C LEU A 276 3.35 6.48 27.42
N ARG A 277 3.01 7.03 28.59
CA ARG A 277 3.85 6.93 29.80
C ARG A 277 3.90 5.53 30.41
N LYS A 278 2.96 4.64 30.06
CA LYS A 278 2.83 3.27 30.57
C LYS A 278 3.44 2.23 29.63
N LYS A 279 3.79 2.60 28.39
CA LYS A 279 4.48 1.71 27.45
C LYS A 279 5.77 1.19 28.09
N SER A 280 6.05 -0.09 27.88
CA SER A 280 7.20 -0.78 28.45
C SER A 280 7.92 -1.68 27.45
N LYS A 281 7.24 -2.07 26.37
CA LYS A 281 7.78 -2.92 25.31
C LYS A 281 8.40 -2.08 24.21
N ALA A 282 9.41 -2.65 23.55
CA ALA A 282 10.25 -1.91 22.60
C ALA A 282 9.57 -1.90 21.24
N ILE A 283 9.71 -2.99 20.50
CA ILE A 283 9.26 -3.07 19.11
C ILE A 283 8.23 -4.18 18.99
N ALA A 284 7.11 -3.88 18.34
CA ALA A 284 6.21 -4.88 17.77
C ALA A 284 6.45 -5.00 16.27
N TRP A 285 6.38 -6.22 15.75
CA TRP A 285 6.41 -6.48 14.32
C TRP A 285 5.33 -7.48 13.94
N PHE A 286 4.36 -7.04 13.13
CA PHE A 286 3.27 -7.91 12.65
C PHE A 286 3.62 -8.40 11.25
N VAL A 287 3.84 -9.70 11.08
CA VAL A 287 4.39 -10.25 9.84
C VAL A 287 3.95 -11.70 9.59
N SER A 288 3.52 -11.95 8.35
CA SER A 288 3.15 -13.29 7.86
C SER A 288 4.00 -13.77 6.68
N ASN A 289 4.59 -12.87 5.90
CA ASN A 289 5.55 -13.22 4.86
C ASN A 289 6.98 -13.26 5.43
N CYS A 290 7.53 -14.47 5.58
CA CYS A 290 8.83 -14.70 6.22
C CYS A 290 10.01 -14.70 5.24
N ILE A 291 9.73 -14.59 3.94
CA ILE A 291 10.73 -14.58 2.88
C ILE A 291 10.47 -13.34 2.03
N ALA A 292 11.13 -12.25 2.39
CA ALA A 292 10.98 -10.95 1.76
C ALA A 292 12.29 -10.52 1.09
N GLU A 293 12.20 -10.03 -0.14
CA GLU A 293 13.34 -9.53 -0.93
C GLU A 293 13.98 -8.29 -0.30
N SER A 294 13.26 -7.56 0.56
CA SER A 294 13.77 -6.39 1.26
C SER A 294 14.87 -6.67 2.28
N GLY A 295 15.09 -7.92 2.67
CA GLY A 295 16.05 -8.25 3.73
C GLY A 295 15.56 -7.94 5.16
N ARG A 296 14.28 -7.58 5.32
CA ARG A 296 13.71 -7.18 6.62
C ARG A 296 13.86 -8.22 7.73
N ASN A 297 13.84 -9.49 7.38
CA ASN A 297 13.98 -10.60 8.32
C ASN A 297 15.38 -10.63 8.94
N GLN A 298 16.41 -10.35 8.13
CA GLN A 298 17.81 -10.24 8.55
C GLN A 298 17.98 -9.04 9.48
N VAL A 299 17.40 -7.88 9.13
CA VAL A 299 17.42 -6.67 9.97
C VAL A 299 16.83 -6.95 11.35
N ILE A 300 15.64 -7.57 11.41
CA ILE A 300 15.02 -7.92 12.70
C ILE A 300 15.84 -8.96 13.47
N SER A 301 16.38 -9.96 12.78
CA SER A 301 17.23 -10.99 13.40
C SER A 301 18.46 -10.37 14.08
N GLU A 302 19.08 -9.38 13.44
CA GLU A 302 20.25 -8.70 14.00
C GLU A 302 19.86 -7.73 15.12
N LEU A 303 18.82 -6.91 14.90
CA LEU A 303 18.35 -5.92 15.87
C LEU A 303 17.95 -6.55 17.22
N LYS A 304 17.37 -7.76 17.18
CA LYS A 304 16.99 -8.54 18.36
C LYS A 304 18.13 -8.88 19.32
N LYS A 305 19.38 -8.78 18.88
CA LYS A 305 20.55 -8.97 19.75
C LYS A 305 20.74 -7.81 20.73
N TYR A 306 20.17 -6.64 20.43
CA TYR A 306 20.43 -5.39 21.15
C TYR A 306 19.18 -4.80 21.81
N ILE A 307 17.98 -5.13 21.33
CA ILE A 307 16.70 -4.63 21.86
C ILE A 307 15.58 -5.66 21.64
N ASP A 308 14.62 -5.71 22.57
CA ASP A 308 13.49 -6.65 22.48
C ASP A 308 12.57 -6.36 21.30
N VAL A 309 12.27 -7.40 20.52
CA VAL A 309 11.30 -7.37 19.41
C VAL A 309 10.29 -8.49 19.57
N ASP A 310 9.03 -8.11 19.77
CA ASP A 310 7.90 -9.02 19.79
C ASP A 310 7.36 -9.20 18.35
N ILE A 311 7.44 -10.43 17.84
CA ILE A 311 7.03 -10.79 16.48
C ILE A 311 5.69 -11.51 16.52
N PHE A 312 4.71 -10.94 15.84
CA PHE A 312 3.36 -11.46 15.72
C PHE A 312 3.09 -11.99 14.30
N GLY A 313 2.22 -13.00 14.22
CA GLY A 313 1.83 -13.61 12.96
C GLY A 313 2.65 -14.85 12.64
N PHE A 314 2.57 -15.33 11.41
CA PHE A 314 3.14 -16.63 10.99
C PHE A 314 4.66 -16.72 11.17
N CYS A 315 5.39 -15.59 11.13
CA CYS A 315 6.85 -15.57 11.29
C CYS A 315 7.31 -15.44 12.74
N GLY A 316 6.39 -15.41 13.71
CA GLY A 316 6.69 -15.22 15.12
C GLY A 316 5.93 -16.19 16.02
N ASN A 317 6.18 -16.08 17.32
CA ASN A 317 5.55 -16.93 18.33
C ASN A 317 4.30 -16.28 18.96
N LEU A 318 4.04 -15.01 18.66
CA LEU A 318 2.86 -14.29 19.13
C LEU A 318 1.79 -14.29 18.04
N ARG A 319 0.51 -14.30 18.45
CA ARG A 319 -0.63 -14.26 17.52
C ARG A 319 -1.32 -12.91 17.58
N CYS A 320 -1.60 -12.37 16.41
CA CYS A 320 -2.45 -11.21 16.21
C CYS A 320 -2.93 -11.24 14.77
N ASP A 321 -4.20 -11.55 14.58
CA ASP A 321 -4.79 -11.58 13.24
C ASP A 321 -5.09 -10.13 12.78
N LYS A 322 -5.06 -9.89 11.47
CA LYS A 322 -5.28 -8.55 10.90
C LYS A 322 -6.66 -8.02 11.34
N GLY A 323 -6.68 -6.83 11.93
CA GLY A 323 -7.90 -6.18 12.42
C GLY A 323 -8.40 -6.70 13.78
N ASP A 324 -7.68 -7.61 14.43
CA ASP A 324 -8.02 -8.06 15.79
C ASP A 324 -7.64 -7.01 16.85
N LYS A 325 -8.29 -7.09 18.02
CA LYS A 325 -8.10 -6.17 19.15
C LYS A 325 -6.66 -6.16 19.68
N CYS A 326 -5.88 -7.22 19.42
CA CYS A 326 -4.46 -7.27 19.75
C CYS A 326 -3.64 -6.15 19.09
N GLU A 327 -4.06 -5.58 17.96
CA GLU A 327 -3.37 -4.44 17.33
C GLU A 327 -3.40 -3.20 18.24
N GLN A 328 -4.41 -3.07 19.10
CA GLN A 328 -4.52 -1.96 20.07
C GLN A 328 -3.38 -1.92 21.08
N ARG A 329 -2.60 -3.01 21.21
CA ARG A 329 -1.37 -3.02 22.01
C ARG A 329 -0.33 -2.04 21.48
N LEU A 330 -0.38 -1.67 20.20
CA LEU A 330 0.44 -0.59 19.64
C LEU A 330 0.13 0.76 20.31
N ASN A 331 -1.10 1.01 20.76
CA ASN A 331 -1.45 2.23 21.51
C ASN A 331 -0.90 2.22 22.94
N THR A 332 -0.80 1.05 23.58
CA THR A 332 -0.67 0.98 25.05
C THR A 332 0.63 0.34 25.55
N GLU A 333 1.26 -0.55 24.78
CA GLU A 333 2.37 -1.37 25.27
C GLU A 333 3.71 -1.06 24.59
N TYR A 334 3.72 -0.81 23.27
CA TYR A 334 4.93 -0.68 22.47
C TYR A 334 5.31 0.76 22.15
N HIS A 335 6.60 1.07 22.20
CA HIS A 335 7.12 2.37 21.75
C HIS A 335 7.26 2.43 20.23
N PHE A 336 7.64 1.32 19.61
CA PHE A 336 7.96 1.28 18.20
C PHE A 336 7.20 0.17 17.49
N TYR A 337 6.90 0.40 16.22
CA TYR A 337 6.33 -0.59 15.32
C TYR A 337 7.22 -0.73 14.10
N ALA A 338 7.63 -1.96 13.76
CA ALA A 338 8.44 -2.22 12.59
C ALA A 338 7.57 -2.27 11.32
N SER A 339 7.42 -1.13 10.64
CA SER A 339 6.68 -0.99 9.38
C SER A 339 7.52 -1.44 8.16
N PHE A 340 8.21 -2.57 8.28
CA PHE A 340 9.17 -3.01 7.26
C PHE A 340 8.48 -3.66 6.05
N GLU A 341 8.60 -3.02 4.88
CA GLU A 341 8.06 -3.54 3.63
C GLU A 341 8.75 -4.82 3.16
N ASN A 342 8.03 -5.64 2.41
CA ASN A 342 8.52 -6.88 1.80
C ASN A 342 9.51 -6.65 0.65
N THR A 343 9.48 -5.48 0.03
CA THR A 343 10.36 -5.10 -1.08
C THR A 343 10.85 -3.68 -0.88
N ILE A 344 12.13 -3.42 -1.19
CA ILE A 344 12.69 -2.06 -1.21
C ILE A 344 12.42 -1.47 -2.59
N CYS A 345 11.33 -0.70 -2.71
CA CYS A 345 10.94 -0.13 -3.99
C CYS A 345 10.49 1.32 -3.86
N LYS A 346 10.72 2.09 -4.92
CA LYS A 346 10.29 3.48 -5.02
C LYS A 346 8.78 3.57 -4.80
N ASP A 347 8.38 4.49 -3.93
CA ASP A 347 6.99 4.83 -3.61
C ASP A 347 6.14 3.70 -3.01
N TYR A 348 6.69 2.50 -2.82
CA TYR A 348 6.00 1.37 -2.19
C TYR A 348 5.96 1.54 -0.67
N ILE A 349 4.84 2.06 -0.19
CA ILE A 349 4.53 2.30 1.22
C ILE A 349 3.10 1.83 1.44
N THR A 350 2.90 0.85 2.32
CA THR A 350 1.67 0.07 2.41
C THR A 350 0.92 0.29 3.72
N GLU A 351 -0.08 -0.54 4.01
CA GLU A 351 -0.81 -0.54 5.28
C GLU A 351 0.13 -0.61 6.49
N LYS A 352 1.28 -1.29 6.38
CA LYS A 352 2.26 -1.42 7.48
C LYS A 352 2.66 -0.07 8.03
N LEU A 353 2.81 0.93 7.16
CA LEU A 353 3.16 2.27 7.59
C LEU A 353 1.92 3.16 7.73
N TRP A 354 1.07 3.24 6.69
CA TRP A 354 -0.08 4.14 6.66
C TRP A 354 -1.14 3.79 7.72
N HIS A 355 -1.34 2.50 7.98
CA HIS A 355 -2.27 2.00 8.98
C HIS A 355 -1.57 1.74 10.32
N GLN A 356 -0.77 0.68 10.43
CA GLN A 356 -0.19 0.29 11.72
C GLN A 356 0.80 1.32 12.28
N GLY A 357 1.51 2.03 11.41
CA GLY A 357 2.48 3.05 11.82
C GLY A 357 1.87 4.38 12.25
N PHE A 358 0.70 4.77 11.74
CA PHE A 358 0.15 6.11 11.94
C PHE A 358 -1.24 6.21 12.57
N ASP A 359 -2.08 5.16 12.49
CA ASP A 359 -3.37 5.14 13.19
C ASP A 359 -3.24 4.85 14.69
N PHE A 360 -2.05 4.42 15.13
CA PHE A 360 -1.76 4.12 16.52
C PHE A 360 -0.79 5.14 17.13
N ASP A 361 -0.80 5.26 18.45
CA ASP A 361 0.14 6.06 19.25
C ASP A 361 1.48 5.30 19.43
N VAL A 362 2.13 5.02 18.31
CA VAL A 362 3.42 4.30 18.20
C VAL A 362 4.33 5.04 17.21
N VAL A 363 5.65 4.91 17.35
CA VAL A 363 6.60 5.49 16.38
C VAL A 363 6.99 4.42 15.35
N PRO A 364 6.70 4.61 14.05
CA PRO A 364 7.05 3.64 13.03
C PRO A 364 8.55 3.62 12.74
N LEU A 365 9.08 2.41 12.55
CA LEU A 365 10.42 2.14 12.05
C LEU A 365 10.31 1.72 10.59
N VAL A 366 11.14 2.31 9.72
CA VAL A 366 11.21 2.00 8.29
C VAL A 366 12.60 1.50 7.91
N LEU A 367 12.72 0.80 6.78
CA LEU A 367 14.02 0.30 6.33
C LEU A 367 14.88 1.37 5.67
N LYS A 368 14.28 2.20 4.79
CA LYS A 368 15.00 3.23 4.04
C LYS A 368 14.32 4.59 4.10
N ARG A 369 15.05 5.60 4.56
CA ARG A 369 14.57 7.00 4.66
C ARG A 369 14.15 7.56 3.31
N SER A 370 14.97 7.39 2.28
CA SER A 370 14.79 8.01 0.97
C SER A 370 13.52 7.58 0.22
N ILE A 371 12.93 6.43 0.59
CA ILE A 371 11.66 5.96 0.03
C ILE A 371 10.48 6.74 0.62
N VAL A 372 10.53 7.04 1.91
CA VAL A 372 9.36 7.51 2.66
C VAL A 372 9.39 9.00 3.00
N GLU A 373 10.56 9.59 3.20
CA GLU A 373 10.70 10.92 3.83
C GLU A 373 9.92 12.04 3.13
N LYS A 374 9.85 11.97 1.79
CA LYS A 374 9.13 12.94 0.96
C LYS A 374 7.61 12.87 1.12
N TYR A 375 7.07 11.79 1.67
CA TYR A 375 5.63 11.53 1.78
C TYR A 375 5.08 11.58 3.19
N LEU A 376 5.96 11.52 4.20
CA LEU A 376 5.57 11.45 5.60
C LEU A 376 5.59 12.82 6.25
N PRO A 377 4.86 13.00 7.37
CA PRO A 377 5.03 14.18 8.18
C PRO A 377 6.49 14.31 8.66
N PRO A 378 7.01 15.53 8.84
CA PRO A 378 8.36 15.72 9.36
C PRO A 378 8.46 15.16 10.79
N HIS A 379 9.62 14.56 11.12
CA HIS A 379 9.92 14.01 12.44
C HIS A 379 8.89 12.96 12.95
N SER A 380 8.30 12.17 12.06
CA SER A 380 7.24 11.21 12.42
C SER A 380 7.66 9.74 12.44
N PHE A 381 8.90 9.42 12.08
CA PHE A 381 9.39 8.05 11.91
C PHE A 381 10.91 7.98 12.15
N ILE A 382 11.42 6.75 12.30
CA ILE A 382 12.86 6.46 12.42
C ILE A 382 13.24 5.49 11.30
N ALA A 383 14.30 5.77 10.55
CA ALA A 383 14.78 4.86 9.52
C ALA A 383 15.98 4.04 10.01
N ALA A 384 16.05 2.77 9.62
CA ALA A 384 17.16 1.90 10.00
C ALA A 384 18.49 2.33 9.35
N ASP A 385 18.42 2.91 8.15
CA ASP A 385 19.57 3.45 7.40
C ASP A 385 20.04 4.84 7.88
N ASP A 386 19.46 5.38 8.96
CA ASP A 386 19.96 6.60 9.63
C ASP A 386 21.19 6.32 10.52
N PHE A 387 21.51 5.05 10.77
CA PHE A 387 22.52 4.63 11.74
C PHE A 387 23.65 3.86 11.04
N ASN A 388 24.87 3.93 11.59
CA ASN A 388 26.00 3.16 11.02
C ASN A 388 25.81 1.64 11.17
N ASN A 389 25.04 1.22 12.18
CA ASN A 389 24.71 -0.18 12.44
C ASN A 389 23.47 -0.30 13.35
N LEU A 390 22.94 -1.51 13.48
CA LEU A 390 21.73 -1.78 14.27
C LEU A 390 21.95 -1.70 15.79
N ALA A 391 23.20 -1.79 16.28
CA ALA A 391 23.49 -1.59 17.69
C ALA A 391 23.34 -0.11 18.09
N GLU A 392 23.77 0.81 17.21
CA GLU A 392 23.53 2.25 17.36
C GLU A 392 22.04 2.59 17.30
N MET A 393 21.32 2.02 16.32
CA MET A 393 19.85 2.15 16.26
C MET A 393 19.21 1.70 17.58
N ALA A 394 19.54 0.49 18.07
CA ALA A 394 19.01 -0.02 19.33
C ALA A 394 19.32 0.88 20.53
N LYS A 395 20.53 1.44 20.61
CA LYS A 395 20.92 2.41 21.64
C LYS A 395 20.06 3.67 21.59
N TYR A 396 19.77 4.18 20.39
CA TYR A 396 18.89 5.33 20.20
C TYR A 396 17.43 5.03 20.60
N LEU A 397 16.91 3.87 20.21
CA LEU A 397 15.56 3.44 20.60
C LEU A 397 15.43 3.27 22.13
N GLU A 398 16.47 2.76 22.79
CA GLU A 398 16.49 2.64 24.25
C GLU A 398 16.61 4.00 24.95
N PHE A 399 17.36 4.94 24.37
CA PHE A 399 17.35 6.34 24.83
C PHE A 399 15.95 6.93 24.78
N LEU A 400 15.22 6.77 23.67
CA LEU A 400 13.85 7.26 23.54
C LEU A 400 12.87 6.61 24.52
N ARG A 401 12.99 5.30 24.75
CA ARG A 401 12.19 4.58 25.78
C ARG A 401 12.38 5.17 27.18
N ARG A 402 13.61 5.58 27.51
CA ARG A 402 13.94 6.18 28.83
C ARG A 402 13.62 7.67 28.88
N ASN A 403 13.68 8.37 27.75
CA ASN A 403 13.44 9.80 27.64
C ASN A 403 12.06 10.09 27.04
N LYS A 404 11.06 10.13 27.91
CA LYS A 404 9.65 10.38 27.54
C LYS A 404 9.46 11.67 26.76
N THR A 405 10.18 12.73 27.12
CA THR A 405 10.10 14.03 26.42
C THR A 405 10.59 13.91 24.99
N ALA A 406 11.73 13.25 24.76
CA ALA A 406 12.25 13.03 23.42
C ALA A 406 11.33 12.12 22.59
N TYR A 407 10.79 11.05 23.19
CA TYR A 407 9.83 10.17 22.51
C TYR A 407 8.54 10.89 22.12
N MET A 408 7.98 11.74 23.00
CA MET A 408 6.75 12.49 22.71
C MET A 408 6.90 13.48 21.54
N LYS A 409 8.11 13.96 21.23
CA LYS A 409 8.35 14.85 20.08
C LYS A 409 7.98 14.19 18.74
N TYR A 410 8.07 12.87 18.63
CA TYR A 410 7.68 12.12 17.43
C TYR A 410 6.18 12.16 17.11
N PHE A 411 5.35 12.75 17.98
CA PHE A 411 3.93 12.92 17.76
C PHE A 411 3.53 14.38 17.51
N GLU A 412 4.47 15.32 17.56
CA GLU A 412 4.15 16.75 17.40
C GLU A 412 3.64 17.09 15.99
N TRP A 413 4.02 16.31 14.98
CA TRP A 413 3.51 16.46 13.61
C TRP A 413 1.98 16.37 13.54
N LYS A 414 1.31 15.67 14.46
CA LYS A 414 -0.16 15.54 14.52
C LYS A 414 -0.87 16.89 14.71
N LYS A 415 -0.15 17.96 15.07
CA LYS A 415 -0.67 19.34 15.12
C LYS A 415 -1.02 19.88 13.73
N ASP A 416 -0.06 19.72 12.81
CA ASP A 416 -0.04 20.41 11.53
C ASP A 416 -0.38 19.49 10.35
N TYR A 417 -0.35 18.17 10.55
CA TYR A 417 -0.57 17.18 9.51
C TYR A 417 -1.59 16.12 9.93
N ALA A 418 -2.26 15.55 8.94
CA ALA A 418 -2.99 14.29 9.06
C ALA A 418 -2.41 13.27 8.09
N VAL A 419 -2.36 12.01 8.52
CA VAL A 419 -2.04 10.87 7.67
C VAL A 419 -3.35 10.18 7.32
N ILE A 420 -3.59 10.01 6.02
CA ILE A 420 -4.79 9.41 5.47
C ILE A 420 -4.41 8.02 4.92
N TYR A 421 -5.01 6.98 5.45
CA TYR A 421 -4.91 5.61 4.95
C TYR A 421 -6.14 5.31 4.09
N LEU A 422 -5.91 4.96 2.83
CA LEU A 422 -6.93 4.52 1.89
C LEU A 422 -7.11 3.01 2.07
N ASP A 423 -8.14 2.62 2.81
CA ASP A 423 -8.32 1.23 3.26
C ASP A 423 -8.95 0.30 2.22
N GLY A 424 -9.38 0.84 1.09
CA GLY A 424 -10.05 0.10 0.01
C GLY A 424 -11.46 -0.37 0.36
N ILE A 425 -12.01 0.06 1.51
CA ILE A 425 -13.35 -0.29 1.98
C ILE A 425 -14.25 0.94 2.00
N HIS A 426 -13.73 2.07 2.46
CA HIS A 426 -14.47 3.33 2.60
C HIS A 426 -14.08 4.31 1.49
N HIS A 427 -14.97 4.47 0.51
CA HIS A 427 -14.77 5.39 -0.60
C HIS A 427 -15.45 6.74 -0.33
N ASP A 428 -14.68 7.72 0.12
CA ASP A 428 -15.15 9.08 0.43
C ASP A 428 -14.28 10.18 -0.20
N GLN A 429 -14.55 11.45 0.11
CA GLN A 429 -13.92 12.58 -0.58
C GLN A 429 -12.39 12.64 -0.42
N LEU A 430 -11.81 11.93 0.56
CA LEU A 430 -10.36 11.82 0.69
C LEU A 430 -9.72 10.90 -0.36
N GLU A 431 -10.49 10.09 -1.09
CA GLU A 431 -9.99 9.36 -2.26
C GLU A 431 -9.98 10.20 -3.53
N ARG A 432 -10.68 11.33 -3.53
CA ARG A 432 -10.82 12.20 -4.70
C ARG A 432 -9.48 12.53 -5.40
N PRO A 433 -8.35 12.79 -4.70
CA PRO A 433 -7.08 13.07 -5.34
C PRO A 433 -6.38 11.88 -6.01
N TRP A 434 -6.94 10.67 -5.93
CA TRP A 434 -6.28 9.41 -6.29
C TRP A 434 -7.16 8.49 -7.15
N GLY A 435 -6.52 7.48 -7.74
CA GLY A 435 -7.13 6.31 -8.35
C GLY A 435 -8.30 6.59 -9.31
N ILE A 436 -9.42 5.92 -9.04
CA ILE A 436 -10.62 5.91 -9.87
C ILE A 436 -11.22 7.30 -10.08
N CYS A 437 -11.17 8.16 -9.06
CA CYS A 437 -11.62 9.54 -9.22
C CYS A 437 -10.75 10.31 -10.22
N GLN A 438 -9.43 10.15 -10.16
CA GLN A 438 -8.55 10.77 -11.16
C GLN A 438 -8.77 10.22 -12.56
N LEU A 439 -9.04 8.92 -12.72
CA LEU A 439 -9.42 8.36 -14.02
C LEU A 439 -10.69 9.03 -14.55
N CYS A 440 -11.74 9.11 -13.72
CA CYS A 440 -12.98 9.78 -14.09
C CYS A 440 -12.75 11.26 -14.48
N ARG A 441 -11.94 11.99 -13.71
CA ARG A 441 -11.56 13.39 -14.01
C ARG A 441 -10.94 13.52 -15.40
N LEU A 442 -9.94 12.68 -15.73
CA LEU A 442 -9.25 12.71 -17.02
C LEU A 442 -10.18 12.41 -18.20
N LEU A 443 -11.22 11.58 -18.00
CA LEU A 443 -12.20 11.26 -19.04
C LEU A 443 -13.07 12.46 -19.45
N TRP A 444 -13.20 13.44 -18.56
CA TRP A 444 -13.93 14.70 -18.77
C TRP A 444 -13.07 15.85 -19.30
N GLU A 445 -11.75 15.70 -19.33
CA GLU A 445 -10.88 16.73 -19.90
C GLU A 445 -11.11 16.91 -21.40
N THR A 446 -10.99 18.15 -21.88
CA THR A 446 -11.19 18.50 -23.29
C THR A 446 -10.11 19.53 -23.70
N PRO A 447 -9.18 19.19 -24.61
CA PRO A 447 -9.01 17.86 -25.21
C PRO A 447 -8.62 16.81 -24.17
N ARG A 448 -8.98 15.54 -24.41
CA ARG A 448 -8.55 14.42 -23.57
C ARG A 448 -7.02 14.29 -23.65
N PRO A 449 -6.29 14.26 -22.53
CA PRO A 449 -4.85 14.07 -22.55
C PRO A 449 -4.46 12.76 -23.23
N HIS A 450 -3.24 12.72 -23.76
CA HIS A 450 -2.68 11.50 -24.32
C HIS A 450 -1.60 10.98 -23.39
N TYR A 451 -1.73 9.73 -22.96
CA TYR A 451 -0.74 9.04 -22.12
C TYR A 451 -0.35 7.74 -22.80
N GLU A 452 0.95 7.45 -22.86
CA GLU A 452 1.49 6.20 -23.36
C GLU A 452 2.57 5.71 -22.40
N LEU A 453 2.44 4.46 -21.95
CA LEU A 453 3.39 3.83 -21.06
C LEU A 453 4.40 3.05 -21.90
N ASN A 454 5.48 3.72 -22.32
CA ASN A 454 6.47 3.14 -23.22
C ASN A 454 7.34 2.05 -22.58
N LYS A 455 7.45 2.06 -21.25
CA LYS A 455 8.20 1.07 -20.46
C LYS A 455 7.45 0.74 -19.19
N PHE A 456 6.86 -0.44 -19.17
CA PHE A 456 6.12 -0.89 -18.00
C PHE A 456 7.01 -1.13 -16.79
N ASP A 457 8.25 -1.55 -17.02
CA ASP A 457 9.23 -1.83 -15.97
C ASP A 457 9.57 -0.59 -15.11
N GLU A 458 9.34 0.64 -15.62
CA GLU A 458 9.52 1.87 -14.84
C GLU A 458 8.42 2.08 -13.78
N TYR A 459 7.36 1.26 -13.83
CA TYR A 459 6.18 1.28 -12.96
C TYR A 459 5.94 -0.09 -12.31
N SER A 460 6.96 -0.93 -12.27
CA SER A 460 7.00 -2.17 -11.49
C SER A 460 8.20 -2.15 -10.54
N CYS A 461 8.00 -2.82 -9.41
CA CYS A 461 9.06 -3.37 -8.58
C CYS A 461 9.15 -4.85 -8.95
#